data_AF-Q2QYU2-F1
#
_entry.id   AF-Q2QYU2-F1
#
_cell.length_a   1.000
_cell.length_b   1.000
_cell.length_c   1.000
_cell.angle_alpha   90.00
_cell.angle_beta   90.00
_cell.angle_gamma   90.00
#
_symmetry.space_group_name_H-M   'P 1'
#
loop_
_entity.id
_entity.type
_entity.pdbx_description
1 polymer ?
#
loop_
_entity_poly.entity_id
_entity_poly.type
_entity_poly.pdbx_seq_one_letter_code
_entity_poly.pdbx_strand_id
1 'polypeptide(L)'
;MWSALFSHLREVHKRSGVKEEKLIMKSPPAAGEAGCHKPQATATNKMTVLQSPLGLRTILTSLVAFFIVVSSVSLLFDRGQDAQAQLAVEQHQHQEVLLKQKPASAAVGEQKSVVVDQSSLRSQEAQVQWTSELQDVATDSGDGGFDGEEDCNWSLGRWVYDNASRPLYSGLKCSFIFDEVACDKYGRNDTKYQHWRWQPHGCNLPRFNATKFLEKLRNKRLVFVGDSVNRNQWVSMVCMVEHFIPDGRKMRVYNGSLISFKAFEYNATIDFYWSPLLLESNSDNPIIHRVEYRIIRADRIEKHANVWKDADFIVFNSYLWWRKQRDGMMMKVMYGSFEDGDAKLDEVQMVDGYEIALKKLTEYLGANINKNKTRIFFAGSSPAHSWASNWGGDDNNKCLNETEPIQIEDYRSATTDYGMMDKAKEIFGTLEPKGIHVQILNITQLSEYRKDAHPTIFRRQYVPLTKEQIANPSIYADCTHWCLPGVPDVWNEFLYAYIMHK
;
A
#
# COMPACT_ATOMS: atom_id res chain seq x y z
N MET A 1 -33.94 0.58 19.83
CA MET A 1 -32.83 -0.40 20.01
C MET A 1 -31.65 0.21 20.79
N TRP A 2 -31.11 1.37 20.38
CA TRP A 2 -30.00 2.04 21.07
C TRP A 2 -30.29 2.49 22.52
N SER A 3 -31.50 2.98 22.82
CA SER A 3 -31.83 3.39 24.21
C SER A 3 -31.84 2.21 25.19
N ALA A 4 -32.26 1.01 24.74
CA ALA A 4 -32.25 -0.20 25.55
C ALA A 4 -30.82 -0.64 25.90
N LEU A 5 -29.88 -0.51 24.96
CA LEU A 5 -28.47 -0.85 25.14
C LEU A 5 -27.77 0.10 26.13
N PHE A 6 -28.00 1.41 26.03
CA PHE A 6 -27.46 2.37 26.99
C PHE A 6 -28.05 2.20 28.39
N SER A 7 -29.33 1.84 28.48
CA SER A 7 -29.96 1.55 29.78
C SER A 7 -29.34 0.30 30.42
N HIS A 8 -29.04 -0.73 29.64
CA HIS A 8 -28.39 -1.95 30.15
C HIS A 8 -26.94 -1.70 30.61
N LEU A 9 -26.15 -0.92 29.86
CA LEU A 9 -24.79 -0.53 30.26
C LEU A 9 -24.78 0.30 31.55
N ARG A 10 -25.75 1.22 31.71
CA ARG A 10 -25.88 2.06 32.91
C ARG A 10 -26.28 1.23 34.14
N GLU A 11 -27.10 0.20 33.95
CA GLU A 11 -27.49 -0.76 35.00
C GLU A 11 -26.32 -1.65 35.44
N VAL A 12 -25.51 -2.14 34.47
CA VAL A 12 -24.28 -2.91 34.74
C VAL A 12 -23.26 -2.05 35.50
N HIS A 13 -23.12 -0.77 35.13
CA HIS A 13 -22.22 0.14 35.83
C HIS A 13 -22.65 0.40 37.27
N LYS A 14 -23.96 0.60 37.53
CA LYS A 14 -24.51 0.71 38.91
C LYS A 14 -24.26 -0.54 39.75
N ARG A 15 -24.38 -1.74 39.18
CA ARG A 15 -24.15 -3.01 39.89
C ARG A 15 -22.67 -3.26 40.21
N SER A 16 -21.75 -2.69 39.44
CA SER A 16 -20.32 -2.88 39.63
C SER A 16 -19.73 -2.16 40.85
N GLY A 17 -20.51 -1.31 41.56
CA GLY A 17 -20.12 -0.76 42.87
C GLY A 17 -18.82 0.08 42.86
N VAL A 18 -18.35 0.50 41.68
CA VAL A 18 -17.12 1.29 41.55
C VAL A 18 -17.40 2.69 42.07
N LYS A 19 -17.05 2.93 43.33
CA LYS A 19 -16.95 4.27 43.90
C LYS A 19 -15.77 4.97 43.23
N GLU A 20 -16.02 6.13 42.61
CA GLU A 20 -14.99 7.07 42.19
C GLU A 20 -14.23 7.55 43.43
N GLU A 21 -13.12 6.89 43.77
CA GLU A 21 -12.13 7.48 44.67
C GLU A 21 -11.32 8.50 43.87
N LYS A 22 -11.62 9.78 44.11
CA LYS A 22 -10.79 10.91 43.72
C LYS A 22 -9.40 10.74 44.36
N LEU A 23 -8.43 10.31 43.57
CA LEU A 23 -7.01 10.33 43.91
C LEU A 23 -6.56 11.80 44.06
N ILE A 24 -6.52 12.28 45.29
CA ILE A 24 -5.83 13.51 45.67
C ILE A 24 -4.35 13.15 45.84
N MET A 25 -3.52 13.64 44.92
CA MET A 25 -2.06 13.50 44.98
C MET A 25 -1.52 14.16 46.26
N LYS A 26 -0.96 13.37 47.18
CA LYS A 26 -0.09 13.87 48.26
C LYS A 26 1.37 13.59 47.89
N SER A 27 2.17 14.64 48.03
CA SER A 27 3.61 14.71 47.78
C SER A 27 4.43 13.81 48.71
N PRO A 28 5.63 13.37 48.28
CA PRO A 28 6.39 12.32 48.93
C PRO A 28 7.29 12.85 50.06
N PRO A 29 7.54 12.07 51.13
CA PRO A 29 8.53 12.42 52.13
C PRO A 29 9.93 11.91 51.76
N ALA A 30 10.91 12.65 52.27
CA ALA A 30 12.35 12.49 52.04
C ALA A 30 13.00 11.40 52.92
N ALA A 31 14.11 10.88 52.38
CA ALA A 31 15.30 10.24 52.96
C ALA A 31 15.32 9.78 54.43
N GLY A 32 15.77 8.54 54.64
CA GLY A 32 16.25 8.03 55.93
C GLY A 32 16.68 6.56 55.88
N GLU A 33 17.92 6.30 56.29
CA GLU A 33 18.73 5.09 56.15
C GLU A 33 18.45 3.96 57.17
N ALA A 34 18.96 2.77 56.79
CA ALA A 34 19.57 1.71 57.63
C ALA A 34 18.72 0.89 58.62
N GLY A 35 18.91 -0.44 58.55
CA GLY A 35 18.72 -1.33 59.70
C GLY A 35 18.17 -2.73 59.40
N CYS A 36 19.07 -3.70 59.21
CA CYS A 36 18.77 -5.14 59.30
C CYS A 36 18.28 -5.52 60.71
N HIS A 37 17.24 -6.35 60.82
CA HIS A 37 17.22 -7.55 61.69
C HIS A 37 15.92 -8.37 61.50
N LYS A 38 16.11 -9.69 61.33
CA LYS A 38 15.15 -10.78 61.55
C LYS A 38 14.83 -10.90 63.07
N PRO A 39 13.62 -11.34 63.48
CA PRO A 39 13.44 -12.79 63.68
C PRO A 39 12.04 -13.37 63.34
N GLN A 40 12.05 -14.70 63.26
CA GLN A 40 10.93 -15.64 63.22
C GLN A 40 10.03 -15.55 64.47
N ALA A 41 8.72 -15.78 64.32
CA ALA A 41 7.96 -16.84 65.00
C ALA A 41 6.45 -16.72 64.75
N THR A 42 5.89 -17.78 64.17
CA THR A 42 4.57 -18.40 64.44
C THR A 42 3.47 -17.59 65.14
N ALA A 43 2.37 -17.36 64.42
CA ALA A 43 1.02 -17.50 64.98
C ALA A 43 0.00 -17.74 63.86
N THR A 44 -0.61 -18.93 63.90
CA THR A 44 -1.85 -19.31 63.23
C THR A 44 -2.99 -18.34 63.56
N ASN A 45 -3.74 -17.87 62.55
CA ASN A 45 -5.19 -17.72 62.68
C ASN A 45 -5.89 -17.52 61.31
N LYS A 46 -6.71 -18.53 61.00
CA LYS A 46 -8.01 -18.47 60.32
C LYS A 46 -8.10 -17.63 59.03
N MET A 47 -7.89 -18.34 57.93
CA MET A 47 -8.37 -17.97 56.61
C MET A 47 -9.91 -17.96 56.63
N THR A 48 -10.50 -16.78 56.72
CA THR A 48 -11.94 -16.60 56.51
C THR A 48 -12.21 -16.90 55.04
N VAL A 49 -12.78 -18.07 54.76
CA VAL A 49 -13.30 -18.45 53.45
C VAL A 49 -14.34 -17.42 53.06
N LEU A 50 -13.98 -16.52 52.15
CA LEU A 50 -14.91 -15.62 51.50
C LEU A 50 -15.81 -16.48 50.60
N GLN A 51 -16.94 -16.92 51.17
CA GLN A 51 -18.03 -17.49 50.40
C GLN A 51 -18.63 -16.40 49.51
N SER A 52 -18.15 -16.28 48.27
CA SER A 52 -18.94 -15.70 47.19
C SER A 52 -19.06 -16.74 46.07
N PRO A 53 -20.22 -17.43 45.95
CA PRO A 53 -20.43 -18.41 44.91
C PRO A 53 -20.88 -17.68 43.64
N LEU A 54 -20.02 -16.84 43.08
CA LEU A 54 -20.09 -16.60 41.63
C LEU A 54 -19.46 -17.82 40.99
N GLY A 55 -20.25 -18.91 40.93
CA GLY A 55 -19.80 -20.18 40.40
C GLY A 55 -19.13 -19.99 39.05
N LEU A 56 -18.06 -20.73 38.80
CA LEU A 56 -17.25 -20.69 37.58
C LEU A 56 -18.08 -20.62 36.29
N ARG A 57 -19.27 -21.23 36.29
CA ARG A 57 -20.28 -21.14 35.23
C ARG A 57 -20.72 -19.70 34.92
N THR A 58 -21.02 -18.87 35.91
CA THR A 58 -21.48 -17.48 35.74
C THR A 58 -20.40 -16.59 35.12
N ILE A 59 -19.14 -16.83 35.48
CA ILE A 59 -17.98 -16.13 34.91
C ILE A 59 -17.83 -16.53 33.44
N LEU A 60 -17.85 -17.84 33.14
CA LEU A 60 -17.78 -18.34 31.76
C LEU A 60 -18.91 -17.80 30.88
N THR A 61 -20.16 -17.83 31.35
CA THR A 61 -21.30 -17.33 30.59
C THR A 61 -21.19 -15.83 30.32
N SER A 62 -20.66 -15.05 31.27
CA SER A 62 -20.47 -13.61 31.11
C SER A 62 -19.38 -13.30 30.08
N LEU A 63 -18.27 -14.05 30.09
CA LEU A 63 -17.20 -13.90 29.10
C LEU A 63 -17.69 -14.28 27.69
N VAL A 64 -18.38 -15.40 27.54
CA VAL A 64 -18.96 -15.82 26.26
C VAL A 64 -19.94 -14.77 25.74
N ALA A 65 -20.84 -14.27 26.59
CA ALA A 65 -21.76 -13.20 26.22
C ALA A 65 -21.03 -11.92 25.79
N PHE A 66 -19.97 -11.52 26.50
CA PHE A 66 -19.14 -10.39 26.12
C PHE A 66 -18.48 -10.58 24.75
N PHE A 67 -17.88 -11.75 24.49
CA PHE A 67 -17.30 -12.06 23.18
C PHE A 67 -18.34 -12.06 22.06
N ILE A 68 -19.55 -12.57 22.30
CA ILE A 68 -20.65 -12.51 21.33
C ILE A 68 -21.04 -11.06 21.05
N VAL A 69 -21.18 -10.22 22.08
CA VAL A 69 -21.54 -8.80 21.92
C VAL A 69 -20.43 -8.06 21.16
N VAL A 70 -19.17 -8.22 21.54
CA VAL A 70 -18.03 -7.58 20.86
C VAL A 70 -17.97 -8.02 19.40
N SER A 71 -18.08 -9.33 19.13
CA SER A 71 -18.06 -9.86 17.75
C SER A 71 -19.24 -9.35 16.92
N SER A 72 -20.44 -9.29 17.53
CA SER A 72 -21.64 -8.78 16.87
C SER A 72 -21.54 -7.28 16.57
N VAL A 73 -21.02 -6.50 17.51
CA VAL A 73 -20.78 -5.07 17.34
C VAL A 73 -19.73 -4.83 16.26
N SER A 74 -18.60 -5.53 16.29
CA SER A 74 -17.58 -5.47 15.24
C SER A 74 -18.15 -5.85 13.87
N LEU A 75 -18.96 -6.90 13.77
CA LEU A 75 -19.61 -7.31 12.53
C LEU A 75 -20.61 -6.26 12.02
N LEU A 76 -21.37 -5.63 12.92
CA LEU A 76 -22.30 -4.55 12.56
C LEU A 76 -21.56 -3.29 12.09
N PHE A 77 -20.43 -2.95 12.72
CA PHE A 77 -19.56 -1.87 12.26
C PHE A 77 -18.98 -2.17 10.88
N ASP A 78 -18.50 -3.40 10.65
CA ASP A 78 -17.95 -3.86 9.37
C ASP A 78 -19.00 -3.77 8.25
N ARG A 79 -20.20 -4.33 8.48
CA ARG A 79 -21.34 -4.23 7.55
C ARG A 79 -21.79 -2.78 7.31
N GLY A 80 -21.75 -1.94 8.34
CA GLY A 80 -22.07 -0.53 8.23
C GLY A 80 -21.10 0.21 7.30
N GLN A 81 -19.81 -0.09 7.37
CA GLN A 81 -18.78 0.49 6.50
C GLN A 81 -18.95 0.05 5.04
N ASP A 82 -19.22 -1.23 4.80
CA ASP A 82 -19.47 -1.74 3.45
C ASP A 82 -20.73 -1.10 2.84
N ALA A 83 -21.80 -0.94 3.62
CA ALA A 83 -23.02 -0.25 3.17
C ALA A 83 -22.77 1.23 2.83
N GLN A 84 -21.92 1.93 3.59
CA GLN A 84 -21.54 3.31 3.27
C GLN A 84 -20.69 3.41 2.01
N ALA A 85 -19.77 2.48 1.79
CA ALA A 85 -18.99 2.42 0.55
C ALA A 85 -19.91 2.17 -0.65
N GLN A 86 -20.87 1.25 -0.53
CA GLN A 86 -21.87 0.98 -1.56
C GLN A 86 -22.77 2.19 -1.86
N LEU A 87 -23.26 2.88 -0.83
CA LEU A 87 -24.06 4.10 -1.01
C LEU A 87 -23.26 5.19 -1.75
N ALA A 88 -21.99 5.36 -1.41
CA ALA A 88 -21.11 6.32 -2.08
C ALA A 88 -20.89 5.97 -3.55
N VAL A 89 -20.73 4.67 -3.86
CA VAL A 89 -20.64 4.16 -5.24
C VAL A 89 -21.95 4.39 -6.00
N GLU A 90 -23.11 4.06 -5.42
CA GLU A 90 -24.43 4.28 -6.04
C GLU A 90 -24.69 5.77 -6.30
N GLN A 91 -24.40 6.65 -5.33
CA GLN A 91 -24.57 8.09 -5.50
C GLN A 91 -23.64 8.66 -6.58
N HIS A 92 -22.39 8.17 -6.66
CA HIS A 92 -21.48 8.53 -7.73
C HIS A 92 -22.01 8.07 -9.09
N GLN A 93 -22.49 6.83 -9.21
CA GLN A 93 -23.11 6.32 -10.44
C GLN A 93 -24.34 7.17 -10.84
N HIS A 94 -25.17 7.58 -9.88
CA HIS A 94 -26.27 8.51 -10.13
C HIS A 94 -25.76 9.89 -10.60
N GLN A 95 -24.70 10.44 -9.99
CA GLN A 95 -24.08 11.69 -10.42
C GLN A 95 -23.48 11.59 -11.82
N GLU A 96 -22.86 10.47 -12.16
CA GLU A 96 -22.30 10.20 -13.48
C GLU A 96 -23.39 10.15 -14.56
N VAL A 97 -24.53 9.49 -14.27
CA VAL A 97 -25.71 9.49 -15.14
C VAL A 97 -26.27 10.91 -15.31
N LEU A 98 -26.36 11.69 -14.22
CA LEU A 98 -26.82 13.08 -14.28
C LEU A 98 -25.86 13.99 -15.07
N LEU A 99 -24.54 13.78 -14.98
CA LEU A 99 -23.54 14.50 -15.75
C LEU A 99 -23.61 14.14 -17.24
N LYS A 100 -23.77 12.85 -17.56
CA LYS A 100 -24.00 12.39 -18.94
C LYS A 100 -25.33 12.89 -19.53
N GLN A 101 -26.31 13.24 -18.69
CA GLN A 101 -27.59 13.83 -19.11
C GLN A 101 -27.57 15.35 -19.25
N LYS A 102 -26.60 16.06 -18.65
CA LYS A 102 -26.49 17.51 -18.85
C LYS A 102 -26.08 17.77 -20.31
N PRO A 103 -26.88 18.52 -21.09
CA PRO A 103 -26.52 18.82 -22.47
C PRO A 103 -25.22 19.63 -22.49
N ALA A 104 -24.29 19.28 -23.37
CA ALA A 104 -23.01 19.96 -23.59
C ALA A 104 -23.16 21.40 -24.14
N SER A 105 -24.34 22.01 -24.02
CA SER A 105 -24.66 23.37 -24.45
C SER A 105 -24.54 24.35 -23.26
N ALA A 106 -23.31 24.59 -22.81
CA ALA A 106 -23.00 25.79 -22.02
C ALA A 106 -21.68 26.46 -22.43
N ALA A 107 -20.99 25.92 -23.43
CA ALA A 107 -19.81 26.54 -24.01
C ALA A 107 -19.96 26.63 -25.54
N VAL A 108 -19.63 27.80 -26.07
CA VAL A 108 -19.50 28.15 -27.49
C VAL A 108 -20.81 28.54 -28.20
N GLY A 109 -20.83 29.81 -28.59
CA GLY A 109 -21.91 30.47 -29.29
C GLY A 109 -22.20 29.91 -30.68
N GLU A 110 -23.50 29.89 -30.98
CA GLU A 110 -24.10 30.17 -32.28
C GLU A 110 -23.36 29.65 -33.53
N GLN A 111 -23.45 28.35 -33.78
CA GLN A 111 -23.40 27.84 -35.16
C GLN A 111 -24.56 26.87 -35.41
N LYS A 112 -25.23 27.12 -36.54
CA LYS A 112 -26.56 26.66 -36.93
C LYS A 112 -26.77 25.15 -36.79
N SER A 113 -27.93 24.82 -36.23
CA SER A 113 -28.49 23.48 -36.11
C SER A 113 -28.72 22.81 -37.46
N VAL A 114 -28.10 21.66 -37.66
CA VAL A 114 -28.60 20.63 -38.57
C VAL A 114 -29.17 19.53 -37.69
N VAL A 115 -30.49 19.38 -37.74
CA VAL A 115 -31.24 18.36 -37.01
C VAL A 115 -30.93 17.01 -37.64
N VAL A 116 -30.20 16.15 -36.93
CA VAL A 116 -30.01 14.75 -37.31
C VAL A 116 -30.96 13.90 -36.47
N ASP A 117 -31.93 13.30 -37.17
CA ASP A 117 -32.95 12.40 -36.64
C ASP A 117 -32.30 11.14 -36.04
N GLN A 118 -32.61 10.88 -34.76
CA GLN A 118 -32.06 9.80 -33.93
C GLN A 118 -32.67 8.42 -34.20
N SER A 119 -33.49 8.27 -35.24
CA SER A 119 -34.08 6.97 -35.60
C SER A 119 -33.13 5.99 -36.31
N SER A 120 -31.89 6.37 -36.67
CA SER A 120 -30.96 5.50 -37.41
C SER A 120 -29.91 4.75 -36.58
N LEU A 121 -29.82 4.96 -35.26
CA LEU A 121 -28.76 4.36 -34.42
C LEU A 121 -28.98 2.90 -33.97
N ARG A 122 -29.93 2.17 -34.58
CA ARG A 122 -30.25 0.79 -34.16
C ARG A 122 -29.87 -0.31 -35.14
N SER A 123 -28.99 -0.05 -36.09
CA SER A 123 -28.64 -1.06 -37.12
C SER A 123 -27.22 -0.93 -37.65
N GLN A 124 -26.19 -0.84 -36.80
CA GLN A 124 -24.80 -1.08 -37.22
C GLN A 124 -24.02 -1.84 -36.14
N GLU A 125 -24.46 -3.07 -35.85
CA GLU A 125 -23.50 -4.13 -35.48
C GLU A 125 -22.69 -4.45 -36.74
N ALA A 126 -21.75 -3.58 -37.09
CA ALA A 126 -20.80 -3.85 -38.17
C ALA A 126 -19.82 -4.89 -37.64
N GLN A 127 -19.98 -6.13 -38.11
CA GLN A 127 -18.95 -7.16 -37.99
C GLN A 127 -17.65 -6.60 -38.53
N VAL A 128 -16.67 -6.42 -37.64
CA VAL A 128 -15.31 -6.03 -38.01
C VAL A 128 -14.68 -7.22 -38.74
N GLN A 129 -14.73 -7.16 -40.06
CA GLN A 129 -14.05 -8.09 -40.95
C GLN A 129 -12.56 -7.75 -40.91
N TRP A 130 -11.77 -8.68 -40.37
CA TRP A 130 -10.31 -8.63 -40.34
C TRP A 130 -9.78 -8.50 -41.79
N THR A 131 -9.32 -7.32 -42.19
CA THR A 131 -8.66 -7.14 -43.48
C THR A 131 -7.24 -7.73 -43.41
N SER A 132 -6.82 -8.40 -44.48
CA SER A 132 -5.54 -9.11 -44.57
C SER A 132 -4.31 -8.20 -44.62
N GLU A 133 -4.45 -6.91 -44.33
CA GLU A 133 -3.35 -5.93 -44.37
C GLU A 133 -2.40 -6.05 -43.16
N LEU A 134 -2.71 -6.90 -42.17
CA LEU A 134 -1.77 -7.25 -41.09
C LEU A 134 -0.97 -8.53 -41.37
N GLN A 135 -1.11 -9.17 -42.53
CA GLN A 135 -0.34 -10.38 -42.89
C GLN A 135 0.91 -10.10 -43.74
N ASP A 136 1.10 -8.90 -44.27
CA ASP A 136 2.25 -8.59 -45.14
C ASP A 136 3.50 -8.04 -44.40
N VAL A 137 3.52 -8.05 -43.06
CA VAL A 137 4.73 -7.67 -42.28
C VAL A 137 5.47 -8.89 -41.72
N ALA A 138 5.05 -10.11 -42.04
CA ALA A 138 5.66 -11.34 -41.52
C ALA A 138 6.69 -12.00 -42.46
N THR A 139 7.02 -11.41 -43.60
CA THR A 139 8.06 -11.94 -44.50
C THR A 139 8.94 -10.83 -45.07
N ASP A 140 9.90 -10.36 -44.28
CA ASP A 140 11.21 -10.04 -44.84
C ASP A 140 12.31 -10.52 -43.90
N SER A 141 13.00 -11.56 -44.36
CA SER A 141 14.22 -12.09 -43.75
C SER A 141 15.38 -11.37 -44.43
N GLY A 142 15.79 -10.25 -43.85
CA GLY A 142 16.96 -9.49 -44.26
C GLY A 142 18.08 -9.64 -43.25
N ASP A 143 19.05 -10.47 -43.61
CA ASP A 143 20.40 -10.60 -43.05
C ASP A 143 21.02 -9.24 -42.67
N GLY A 144 21.24 -9.03 -41.37
CA GLY A 144 21.88 -7.84 -40.82
C GLY A 144 22.29 -8.14 -39.39
N GLY A 145 23.55 -8.55 -39.20
CA GLY A 145 24.11 -8.83 -37.89
C GLY A 145 23.88 -7.67 -36.93
N PHE A 146 23.05 -7.90 -35.91
CA PHE A 146 22.99 -7.04 -34.72
C PHE A 146 24.26 -7.31 -33.91
N ASP A 147 25.30 -6.54 -34.22
CA ASP A 147 26.43 -6.32 -33.33
C ASP A 147 25.90 -5.73 -32.01
N GLY A 148 26.05 -6.49 -30.93
CA GLY A 148 25.71 -6.06 -29.57
C GLY A 148 24.27 -6.38 -29.18
N GLU A 149 24.09 -7.38 -28.32
CA GLU A 149 22.90 -7.53 -27.50
C GLU A 149 22.82 -6.29 -26.60
N GLU A 150 22.25 -5.20 -27.09
CA GLU A 150 21.95 -4.02 -26.28
C GLU A 150 21.12 -4.50 -25.09
N ASP A 151 21.66 -4.31 -23.89
CA ASP A 151 21.04 -4.72 -22.63
C ASP A 151 19.65 -4.06 -22.55
N CYS A 152 18.59 -4.83 -22.84
CA CYS A 152 17.27 -4.29 -23.06
C CYS A 152 16.77 -3.50 -21.85
N ASN A 153 16.47 -2.21 -22.05
CA ASN A 153 15.95 -1.36 -21.00
C ASN A 153 14.45 -1.60 -20.81
N TRP A 154 14.09 -2.45 -19.84
CA TRP A 154 12.70 -2.77 -19.53
C TRP A 154 11.84 -1.57 -19.14
N SER A 155 12.43 -0.47 -18.69
CA SER A 155 11.67 0.71 -18.23
C SER A 155 11.15 1.60 -19.36
N LEU A 156 11.62 1.41 -20.59
CA LEU A 156 11.14 2.12 -21.79
C LEU A 156 10.26 1.17 -22.60
N GLY A 157 9.05 1.61 -22.93
CA GLY A 157 8.06 0.73 -23.55
C GLY A 157 6.70 1.39 -23.67
N ARG A 158 5.70 0.56 -23.98
CA ARG A 158 4.30 0.98 -24.11
C ARG A 158 3.36 -0.02 -23.44
N TRP A 159 2.21 0.48 -23.02
CA TRP A 159 1.11 -0.37 -22.58
C TRP A 159 0.37 -0.95 -23.79
N VAL A 160 0.23 -2.27 -23.80
CA VAL A 160 -0.49 -3.02 -24.84
C VAL A 160 -1.65 -3.75 -24.19
N TYR A 161 -2.82 -3.64 -24.79
CA TYR A 161 -4.01 -4.35 -24.30
C TYR A 161 -3.87 -5.86 -24.59
N ASP A 162 -4.10 -6.68 -23.58
CA ASP A 162 -3.93 -8.14 -23.62
C ASP A 162 -5.05 -8.83 -22.82
N ASN A 163 -6.17 -9.12 -23.50
CA ASN A 163 -7.27 -9.86 -22.90
C ASN A 163 -7.07 -11.38 -22.89
N ALA A 164 -6.04 -11.89 -23.57
CA ALA A 164 -5.80 -13.32 -23.70
C ALA A 164 -5.02 -13.87 -22.50
N SER A 165 -4.10 -13.07 -21.95
CA SER A 165 -3.17 -13.53 -20.92
C SER A 165 -3.32 -12.82 -19.57
N ARG A 166 -4.11 -11.73 -19.50
CA ARG A 166 -4.37 -10.94 -18.29
C ARG A 166 -5.85 -10.99 -17.87
N PRO A 167 -6.14 -10.80 -16.57
CA PRO A 167 -5.20 -10.68 -15.45
C PRO A 167 -4.55 -12.02 -15.09
N LEU A 168 -3.43 -12.00 -14.34
CA LEU A 168 -2.72 -13.21 -13.92
C LEU A 168 -3.46 -14.01 -12.82
N TYR A 169 -4.37 -13.34 -12.12
CA TYR A 169 -5.23 -13.88 -11.08
C TYR A 169 -6.50 -13.03 -10.99
N SER A 170 -7.53 -13.53 -10.31
CA SER A 170 -8.75 -12.74 -10.02
C SER A 170 -8.63 -12.07 -8.66
N GLY A 171 -8.82 -10.75 -8.59
CA GLY A 171 -8.79 -10.00 -7.32
C GLY A 171 -9.81 -10.53 -6.30
N LEU A 172 -11.02 -10.87 -6.76
CA LEU A 172 -12.08 -11.48 -5.94
C LEU A 172 -11.71 -12.84 -5.35
N LYS A 173 -10.77 -13.58 -5.96
CA LYS A 173 -10.34 -14.91 -5.50
C LYS A 173 -9.12 -14.88 -4.59
N CYS A 174 -8.37 -13.77 -4.55
CA CYS A 174 -7.19 -13.66 -3.69
C CYS A 174 -7.62 -13.44 -2.24
N SER A 175 -7.47 -14.46 -1.40
CA SER A 175 -7.85 -14.38 0.02
C SER A 175 -6.98 -13.45 0.87
N PHE A 176 -5.85 -13.00 0.31
CA PHE A 176 -4.86 -12.14 0.97
C PHE A 176 -4.95 -10.68 0.52
N ILE A 177 -5.80 -10.37 -0.46
CA ILE A 177 -5.98 -9.01 -0.96
C ILE A 177 -6.47 -8.09 0.16
N PHE A 178 -5.97 -6.86 0.18
CA PHE A 178 -6.35 -5.85 1.14
C PHE A 178 -7.54 -5.04 0.60
N ASP A 179 -8.47 -4.69 1.48
CA ASP A 179 -9.74 -4.05 1.10
C ASP A 179 -9.55 -2.66 0.47
N GLU A 180 -8.41 -2.01 0.73
CA GLU A 180 -8.08 -0.70 0.15
C GLU A 180 -7.74 -0.75 -1.34
N VAL A 181 -7.43 -1.94 -1.87
CA VAL A 181 -6.96 -2.17 -3.26
C VAL A 181 -7.79 -3.22 -4.00
N ALA A 182 -8.77 -3.83 -3.34
CA ALA A 182 -9.69 -4.83 -3.90
C ALA A 182 -10.87 -4.20 -4.64
N CYS A 183 -10.60 -3.45 -5.72
CA CYS A 183 -11.60 -2.59 -6.36
C CYS A 183 -12.86 -3.33 -6.86
N ASP A 184 -12.69 -4.53 -7.41
CA ASP A 184 -13.81 -5.37 -7.86
C ASP A 184 -14.78 -5.69 -6.71
N LYS A 185 -14.25 -5.94 -5.50
CA LYS A 185 -15.04 -6.21 -4.29
C LYS A 185 -15.90 -5.01 -3.90
N TYR A 186 -15.46 -3.80 -4.23
CA TYR A 186 -16.11 -2.54 -3.88
C TYR A 186 -16.84 -1.89 -5.07
N GLY A 187 -17.28 -2.70 -6.05
CA GLY A 187 -18.22 -2.27 -7.08
C GLY A 187 -17.60 -1.58 -8.29
N ARG A 188 -16.28 -1.71 -8.48
CA ARG A 188 -15.64 -1.27 -9.73
C ARG A 188 -16.02 -2.22 -10.87
N ASN A 189 -16.78 -1.71 -11.84
CA ASN A 189 -17.30 -2.53 -12.95
C ASN A 189 -16.43 -2.44 -14.22
N ASP A 190 -15.67 -1.37 -14.40
CA ASP A 190 -14.76 -1.24 -15.54
C ASP A 190 -13.50 -2.09 -15.30
N THR A 191 -13.38 -3.24 -15.95
CA THR A 191 -12.24 -4.15 -15.72
C THR A 191 -11.08 -3.92 -16.68
N LYS A 192 -11.21 -3.01 -17.66
CA LYS A 192 -10.23 -2.80 -18.74
C LYS A 192 -8.82 -2.52 -18.21
N TYR A 193 -8.71 -1.78 -17.10
CA TYR A 193 -7.42 -1.45 -16.46
C TYR A 193 -6.61 -2.70 -16.07
N GLN A 194 -7.24 -3.84 -15.84
CA GLN A 194 -6.60 -5.11 -15.44
C GLN A 194 -5.90 -5.83 -16.62
N HIS A 195 -6.27 -5.48 -17.85
CA HIS A 195 -5.87 -6.19 -19.06
C HIS A 195 -4.70 -5.51 -19.81
N TRP A 196 -4.11 -4.46 -19.26
CA TRP A 196 -2.94 -3.82 -19.86
C TRP A 196 -1.65 -4.55 -19.46
N ARG A 197 -0.82 -4.86 -20.44
CA ARG A 197 0.52 -5.45 -20.30
C ARG A 197 1.58 -4.43 -20.72
N TRP A 198 2.67 -4.36 -19.96
CA TRP A 198 3.82 -3.55 -20.35
C TRP A 198 4.67 -4.30 -21.39
N GLN A 199 5.01 -3.61 -22.48
CA GLN A 199 5.88 -4.12 -23.53
C GLN A 199 7.11 -3.20 -23.64
N PRO A 200 8.28 -3.64 -23.16
CA PRO A 200 9.53 -2.92 -23.42
C PRO A 200 9.80 -2.75 -24.90
N HIS A 201 10.52 -1.69 -25.25
CA HIS A 201 11.11 -1.55 -26.58
C HIS A 201 12.28 -2.53 -26.73
N GLY A 202 12.39 -3.18 -27.90
CA GLY A 202 13.53 -4.05 -28.25
C GLY A 202 13.53 -5.45 -27.63
N CYS A 203 12.70 -5.75 -26.63
CA CYS A 203 12.63 -7.11 -26.06
C CYS A 203 11.29 -7.43 -25.37
N ASN A 204 11.17 -8.66 -24.86
CA ASN A 204 10.04 -9.13 -24.08
C ASN A 204 10.41 -9.32 -22.61
N LEU A 205 9.50 -8.93 -21.71
CA LEU A 205 9.61 -9.32 -20.30
C LEU A 205 9.34 -10.83 -20.15
N PRO A 206 10.13 -11.55 -19.33
CA PRO A 206 9.80 -12.91 -18.94
C PRO A 206 8.42 -12.98 -18.28
N ARG A 207 7.56 -13.87 -18.78
CA ARG A 207 6.23 -14.08 -18.20
C ARG A 207 6.36 -14.64 -16.79
N PHE A 208 5.63 -14.05 -15.84
CA PHE A 208 5.62 -14.52 -14.46
C PHE A 208 5.18 -16.00 -14.36
N ASN A 209 5.94 -16.79 -13.61
CA ASN A 209 5.62 -18.18 -13.32
C ASN A 209 5.75 -18.40 -11.81
N ALA A 210 4.60 -18.53 -11.14
CA ALA A 210 4.53 -18.64 -9.69
C ALA A 210 5.30 -19.85 -9.15
N THR A 211 5.19 -21.02 -9.78
CA THR A 211 5.90 -22.24 -9.35
C THR A 211 7.41 -22.04 -9.42
N LYS A 212 7.94 -21.55 -10.56
CA LYS A 212 9.37 -21.25 -10.69
C LYS A 212 9.85 -20.20 -9.69
N PHE A 213 9.02 -19.19 -9.42
CA PHE A 213 9.35 -18.15 -8.45
C PHE A 213 9.39 -18.69 -7.03
N LEU A 214 8.40 -19.48 -6.62
CA LEU A 214 8.36 -20.12 -5.31
C LEU A 214 9.51 -21.12 -5.11
N GLU A 215 9.90 -21.86 -6.16
CA GLU A 215 11.11 -22.69 -6.14
C GLU A 215 12.38 -21.86 -5.95
N LYS A 216 12.50 -20.71 -6.65
CA LYS A 216 13.61 -19.78 -6.45
C LYS A 216 13.64 -19.25 -5.01
N LEU A 217 12.49 -19.01 -4.41
CA LEU A 217 12.32 -18.57 -3.02
C LEU A 217 12.40 -19.71 -2.00
N ARG A 218 12.59 -20.97 -2.42
CA ARG A 218 12.65 -22.10 -1.48
C ARG A 218 13.73 -21.90 -0.42
N ASN A 219 13.34 -22.03 0.85
CA ASN A 219 14.16 -21.76 2.04
C ASN A 219 14.70 -20.32 2.15
N LYS A 220 14.03 -19.35 1.49
CA LYS A 220 14.46 -17.95 1.45
C LYS A 220 13.37 -17.01 1.93
N ARG A 221 13.80 -15.79 2.22
CA ARG A 221 12.96 -14.69 2.67
C ARG A 221 13.07 -13.51 1.71
N LEU A 222 11.94 -13.15 1.10
CA LEU A 222 11.74 -11.92 0.35
C LEU A 222 11.02 -10.92 1.24
N VAL A 223 11.55 -9.71 1.42
CA VAL A 223 10.92 -8.68 2.25
C VAL A 223 10.79 -7.36 1.49
N PHE A 224 9.57 -6.82 1.47
CA PHE A 224 9.25 -5.48 1.03
C PHE A 224 9.31 -4.54 2.24
N VAL A 225 10.12 -3.49 2.18
CA VAL A 225 10.37 -2.57 3.29
C VAL A 225 10.01 -1.16 2.87
N GLY A 226 8.97 -0.59 3.47
CA GLY A 226 8.52 0.70 2.99
C GLY A 226 7.15 1.17 3.42
N ASP A 227 6.56 1.94 2.51
CA ASP A 227 5.28 2.61 2.66
C ASP A 227 4.05 1.79 2.21
N SER A 228 2.90 2.45 2.11
CA SER A 228 1.64 1.82 1.71
C SER A 228 1.59 1.44 0.22
N VAL A 229 2.38 2.09 -0.64
CA VAL A 229 2.52 1.71 -2.06
C VAL A 229 3.42 0.48 -2.16
N ASN A 230 4.46 0.38 -1.32
CA ASN A 230 5.24 -0.85 -1.20
C ASN A 230 4.39 -2.01 -0.69
N ARG A 231 3.51 -1.75 0.28
CA ARG A 231 2.51 -2.73 0.74
C ARG A 231 1.59 -3.16 -0.40
N ASN A 232 1.17 -2.22 -1.25
CA ASN A 232 0.35 -2.51 -2.43
C ASN A 232 1.07 -3.48 -3.39
N GLN A 233 2.38 -3.27 -3.63
CA GLN A 233 3.22 -4.17 -4.41
C GLN A 233 3.35 -5.56 -3.75
N TRP A 234 3.54 -5.59 -2.43
CA TRP A 234 3.58 -6.85 -1.68
C TRP A 234 2.27 -7.63 -1.79
N VAL A 235 1.11 -6.98 -1.64
CA VAL A 235 -0.20 -7.64 -1.79
C VAL A 235 -0.34 -8.23 -3.20
N SER A 236 0.08 -7.50 -4.24
CA SER A 236 0.11 -8.01 -5.61
C SER A 236 0.97 -9.28 -5.73
N MET A 237 2.21 -9.25 -5.22
CA MET A 237 3.10 -10.41 -5.28
C MET A 237 2.50 -11.62 -4.57
N VAL A 238 1.91 -11.39 -3.38
CA VAL A 238 1.22 -12.43 -2.62
C VAL A 238 0.05 -13.01 -3.43
N CYS A 239 -0.80 -12.19 -4.04
CA CYS A 239 -1.91 -12.69 -4.85
C CYS A 239 -1.44 -13.44 -6.10
N MET A 240 -0.36 -12.99 -6.76
CA MET A 240 0.22 -13.66 -7.92
C MET A 240 0.75 -15.07 -7.60
N VAL A 241 1.28 -15.30 -6.40
CA VAL A 241 1.76 -16.64 -5.98
C VAL A 241 0.67 -17.46 -5.29
N GLU A 242 -0.20 -16.82 -4.51
CA GLU A 242 -1.21 -17.49 -3.69
C GLU A 242 -2.22 -18.25 -4.53
N HIS A 243 -2.54 -17.72 -5.70
CA HIS A 243 -3.41 -18.37 -6.67
C HIS A 243 -2.96 -19.81 -7.02
N PHE A 244 -1.66 -20.10 -6.94
CA PHE A 244 -1.06 -21.39 -7.29
C PHE A 244 -0.74 -22.27 -6.06
N ILE A 245 -1.00 -21.79 -4.85
CA ILE A 245 -0.75 -22.55 -3.62
C ILE A 245 -2.09 -23.09 -3.10
N PRO A 246 -2.25 -24.42 -2.94
CA PRO A 246 -3.45 -25.01 -2.39
C PRO A 246 -3.83 -24.44 -1.02
N ASP A 247 -5.13 -24.41 -0.74
CA ASP A 247 -5.63 -23.98 0.57
C ASP A 247 -5.09 -24.87 1.69
N GLY A 248 -4.83 -24.25 2.85
CA GLY A 248 -4.15 -24.91 3.98
C GLY A 248 -2.64 -25.06 3.84
N ARG A 249 -2.04 -24.74 2.68
CA ARG A 249 -0.57 -24.74 2.47
C ARG A 249 0.07 -23.34 2.55
N LYS A 250 -0.72 -22.35 2.99
CA LYS A 250 -0.37 -20.93 3.04
C LYS A 250 -0.98 -20.25 4.27
N MET A 251 -0.33 -19.19 4.77
CA MET A 251 -0.83 -18.43 5.92
C MET A 251 -0.31 -17.00 5.94
N ARG A 252 -1.11 -16.06 6.47
CA ARG A 252 -0.70 -14.70 6.81
C ARG A 252 -0.44 -14.60 8.31
N VAL A 253 0.70 -14.05 8.70
CA VAL A 253 1.07 -13.80 10.10
C VAL A 253 1.31 -12.31 10.29
N TYR A 254 0.71 -11.72 11.33
CA TYR A 254 0.95 -10.34 11.73
C TYR A 254 1.83 -10.32 12.97
N ASN A 255 2.91 -9.53 12.95
CA ASN A 255 3.79 -9.30 14.08
C ASN A 255 4.21 -7.82 14.13
N GLY A 256 3.40 -7.00 14.79
CA GLY A 256 3.62 -5.55 14.86
C GLY A 256 3.63 -4.92 13.46
N SER A 257 4.77 -4.31 13.10
CA SER A 257 4.99 -3.69 11.78
C SER A 257 5.33 -4.68 10.66
N LEU A 258 5.48 -5.98 10.96
CA LEU A 258 5.78 -7.04 10.01
C LEU A 258 4.51 -7.85 9.67
N ILE A 259 4.27 -8.06 8.38
CA ILE A 259 3.24 -8.95 7.86
C ILE A 259 3.93 -10.00 6.99
N SER A 260 3.79 -11.28 7.33
CA SER A 260 4.44 -12.37 6.62
C SER A 260 3.44 -13.26 5.90
N PHE A 261 3.61 -13.44 4.60
CA PHE A 261 3.00 -14.52 3.84
C PHE A 261 3.92 -15.74 3.87
N LYS A 262 3.42 -16.88 4.34
CA LYS A 262 4.19 -18.14 4.44
C LYS A 262 3.67 -19.13 3.42
N ALA A 263 4.56 -19.66 2.58
CA ALA A 263 4.28 -20.76 1.65
C ALA A 263 4.94 -22.04 2.19
N PHE A 264 4.16 -22.93 2.82
CA PHE A 264 4.71 -24.02 3.64
C PHE A 264 5.49 -25.05 2.82
N GLU A 265 5.01 -25.42 1.64
CA GLU A 265 5.66 -26.41 0.78
C GLU A 265 7.06 -25.96 0.32
N TYR A 266 7.27 -24.66 0.18
CA TYR A 266 8.53 -24.07 -0.26
C TYR A 266 9.41 -23.64 0.92
N ASN A 267 8.90 -23.70 2.15
CA ASN A 267 9.55 -23.10 3.32
C ASN A 267 10.04 -21.67 3.02
N ALA A 268 9.18 -20.88 2.38
CA ALA A 268 9.50 -19.55 1.88
C ALA A 268 8.58 -18.51 2.53
N THR A 269 9.11 -17.29 2.74
CA THR A 269 8.30 -16.15 3.19
C THR A 269 8.39 -14.96 2.24
N ILE A 270 7.25 -14.32 2.03
CA ILE A 270 7.12 -13.05 1.33
C ILE A 270 6.55 -12.06 2.32
N ASP A 271 7.39 -11.17 2.80
CA ASP A 271 7.11 -10.31 3.95
C ASP A 271 6.93 -8.86 3.51
N PHE A 272 6.12 -8.12 4.27
CA PHE A 272 6.05 -6.67 4.23
C PHE A 272 6.39 -6.10 5.61
N TYR A 273 7.30 -5.13 5.66
CA TYR A 273 7.66 -4.40 6.86
C TYR A 273 7.41 -2.90 6.69
N TRP A 274 6.59 -2.35 7.58
CA TRP A 274 6.28 -0.92 7.60
C TRP A 274 7.49 -0.10 8.07
N SER A 275 8.08 0.66 7.15
CA SER A 275 9.14 1.63 7.40
C SER A 275 9.05 2.74 6.34
N PRO A 276 8.05 3.63 6.46
CA PRO A 276 7.69 4.56 5.40
C PRO A 276 8.76 5.62 5.13
N LEU A 277 9.65 5.88 6.09
CA LEU A 277 10.75 6.85 6.00
C LEU A 277 12.13 6.19 6.08
N LEU A 278 12.20 4.84 5.98
CA LEU A 278 13.41 3.99 6.06
C LEU A 278 14.16 4.01 7.41
N LEU A 279 14.28 5.17 8.04
CA LEU A 279 14.83 5.41 9.37
C LEU A 279 13.75 5.43 10.44
N GLU A 280 14.17 5.31 11.70
CA GLU A 280 13.27 5.42 12.84
C GLU A 280 12.55 6.77 12.84
N SER A 281 11.23 6.73 12.99
CA SER A 281 10.40 7.92 12.83
C SER A 281 9.17 7.93 13.74
N ASN A 282 8.55 9.11 13.86
CA ASN A 282 7.24 9.24 14.49
C ASN A 282 6.09 8.66 13.62
N SER A 283 6.39 8.12 12.44
CA SER A 283 5.44 7.50 11.51
C SER A 283 5.52 5.96 11.49
N ASP A 284 6.28 5.35 12.41
CA ASP A 284 6.56 3.90 12.43
C ASP A 284 5.38 3.02 12.86
N ASN A 285 4.30 3.61 13.39
CA ASN A 285 3.12 2.84 13.78
C ASN A 285 2.26 2.55 12.53
N PRO A 286 2.07 1.28 12.12
CA PRO A 286 1.38 0.96 10.87
C PRO A 286 -0.10 1.36 10.85
N ILE A 287 -0.71 1.62 12.02
CA ILE A 287 -2.11 2.04 12.17
C ILE A 287 -2.19 3.57 12.34
N ILE A 288 -1.37 4.13 13.23
CA ILE A 288 -1.37 5.55 13.60
C ILE A 288 -0.10 6.22 13.07
N HIS A 289 -0.01 6.36 11.74
CA HIS A 289 1.14 6.97 11.04
C HIS A 289 0.82 8.34 10.41
N ARG A 290 -0.44 8.78 10.45
CA ARG A 290 -0.85 10.10 9.93
C ARG A 290 -0.58 11.15 11.00
N VAL A 291 0.60 11.76 10.93
CA VAL A 291 1.08 12.80 11.85
C VAL A 291 1.08 14.18 11.20
N GLU A 292 0.95 15.24 12.00
CA GLU A 292 0.92 16.64 11.51
C GLU A 292 2.26 17.09 10.90
N TYR A 293 3.36 16.63 11.50
CA TYR A 293 4.74 16.85 11.07
C TYR A 293 5.51 15.53 11.15
N ARG A 294 6.46 15.33 10.24
CA ARG A 294 7.31 14.14 10.18
C ARG A 294 8.65 14.42 10.85
N ILE A 295 9.10 13.48 11.69
CA ILE A 295 10.44 13.48 12.30
C ILE A 295 11.13 12.18 11.93
N ILE A 296 12.34 12.28 11.38
CA ILE A 296 13.29 11.15 11.27
C ILE A 296 14.42 11.31 12.29
N ARG A 297 14.92 10.19 12.82
CA ARG A 297 16.16 10.14 13.59
C ARG A 297 17.31 9.84 12.64
N ALA A 298 18.16 10.83 12.37
CA ALA A 298 19.16 10.76 11.29
C ALA A 298 20.17 9.61 11.47
N ASP A 299 20.45 9.23 12.71
CA ASP A 299 21.46 8.24 13.09
C ASP A 299 20.88 6.85 13.40
N ARG A 300 19.55 6.66 13.36
CA ARG A 300 18.90 5.42 13.82
C ARG A 300 18.15 4.69 12.72
N ILE A 301 18.56 3.45 12.47
CA ILE A 301 17.91 2.53 11.51
C ILE A 301 17.76 1.11 12.07
N GLU A 302 18.47 0.78 13.14
CA GLU A 302 18.67 -0.56 13.67
C GLU A 302 17.35 -1.24 14.07
N LYS A 303 16.39 -0.49 14.64
CA LYS A 303 15.03 -0.99 14.92
C LYS A 303 14.38 -1.62 13.69
N HIS A 304 14.53 -0.97 12.52
CA HIS A 304 14.00 -1.47 11.26
C HIS A 304 14.92 -2.54 10.69
N ALA A 305 16.21 -2.27 10.63
CA ALA A 305 17.19 -3.14 9.98
C ALA A 305 17.31 -4.52 10.62
N ASN A 306 17.15 -4.61 11.94
CA ASN A 306 17.11 -5.91 12.63
C ASN A 306 15.99 -6.84 12.15
N VAL A 307 14.95 -6.30 11.50
CA VAL A 307 13.85 -7.10 10.94
C VAL A 307 14.17 -7.63 9.55
N TRP A 308 14.97 -6.95 8.72
CA TRP A 308 15.16 -7.30 7.30
C TRP A 308 16.60 -7.62 6.89
N LYS A 309 17.61 -7.35 7.75
CA LYS A 309 19.05 -7.48 7.40
C LYS A 309 19.48 -8.88 6.99
N ASP A 310 18.76 -9.92 7.39
CA ASP A 310 19.08 -11.32 7.12
C ASP A 310 18.30 -11.89 5.93
N ALA A 311 17.45 -11.10 5.28
CA ALA A 311 16.66 -11.53 4.12
C ALA A 311 17.53 -11.81 2.89
N ASP A 312 17.05 -12.71 2.02
CA ASP A 312 17.72 -13.05 0.76
C ASP A 312 17.43 -12.01 -0.33
N PHE A 313 16.23 -11.43 -0.29
CA PHE A 313 15.81 -10.36 -1.21
C PHE A 313 15.14 -9.24 -0.42
N ILE A 314 15.59 -8.00 -0.60
CA ILE A 314 15.02 -6.82 0.04
C ILE A 314 14.54 -5.85 -1.03
N VAL A 315 13.28 -5.40 -0.95
CA VAL A 315 12.70 -4.43 -1.88
C VAL A 315 12.28 -3.19 -1.12
N PHE A 316 13.07 -2.13 -1.20
CA PHE A 316 12.77 -0.85 -0.56
C PHE A 316 11.85 0.01 -1.42
N ASN A 317 10.89 0.71 -0.80
CA ASN A 317 10.14 1.79 -1.44
C ASN A 317 9.60 2.78 -0.40
N SER A 318 9.88 4.07 -0.59
CA SER A 318 9.53 5.12 0.37
C SER A 318 9.22 6.47 -0.31
N TYR A 319 9.29 6.55 -1.65
CA TYR A 319 9.26 7.80 -2.41
C TYR A 319 8.09 8.73 -2.04
N LEU A 320 6.89 8.15 -1.88
CA LEU A 320 5.66 8.88 -1.61
C LEU A 320 5.76 9.77 -0.36
N TRP A 321 6.58 9.38 0.61
CA TRP A 321 6.72 10.02 1.92
C TRP A 321 7.71 11.18 1.95
N TRP A 322 8.39 11.45 0.84
CA TRP A 322 9.32 12.57 0.71
C TRP A 322 8.80 13.66 -0.22
N ARG A 323 7.66 13.44 -0.88
CA ARG A 323 7.00 14.48 -1.67
C ARG A 323 6.40 15.55 -0.76
N LYS A 324 6.50 16.81 -1.19
CA LYS A 324 5.74 17.91 -0.58
C LYS A 324 4.26 17.71 -0.88
N GLN A 325 3.45 17.66 0.18
CA GLN A 325 1.99 17.59 0.07
C GLN A 325 1.34 18.98 0.15
N ARG A 326 2.11 19.98 0.59
CA ARG A 326 1.73 21.39 0.69
C ARG A 326 2.98 22.26 0.61
N ASP A 327 2.80 23.50 0.22
CA ASP A 327 3.87 24.50 0.25
C ASP A 327 4.38 24.69 1.68
N GLY A 328 5.69 24.94 1.80
CA GLY A 328 6.36 25.07 3.09
C GLY A 328 6.44 23.78 3.93
N MET A 329 6.05 22.62 3.40
CA MET A 329 6.27 21.34 4.10
C MET A 329 7.78 21.06 4.23
N MET A 330 8.23 20.92 5.48
CA MET A 330 9.61 20.63 5.85
C MET A 330 9.72 19.28 6.56
N MET A 331 10.88 18.65 6.46
CA MET A 331 11.23 17.46 7.25
C MET A 331 11.94 17.90 8.52
N LYS A 332 11.49 17.40 9.67
CA LYS A 332 12.22 17.57 10.92
C LYS A 332 13.22 16.43 11.07
N VAL A 333 14.47 16.77 11.34
CA VAL A 333 15.57 15.82 11.47
C VAL A 333 16.13 15.92 12.87
N MET A 334 16.08 14.81 13.59
CA MET A 334 16.60 14.69 14.93
C MET A 334 17.99 14.06 14.90
N TYR A 335 18.93 14.71 15.59
CA TYR A 335 20.26 14.19 15.91
C TYR A 335 20.36 13.99 17.43
N GLY A 336 21.11 12.97 17.86
CA GLY A 336 21.25 12.64 19.28
C GLY A 336 20.00 11.96 19.86
N SER A 337 19.85 12.03 21.18
CA SER A 337 18.72 11.45 21.88
C SER A 337 18.16 12.38 22.96
N PHE A 338 16.85 12.27 23.23
CA PHE A 338 16.25 13.02 24.34
C PHE A 338 16.68 12.44 25.68
N GLU A 339 16.94 11.13 25.71
CA GLU A 339 17.38 10.40 26.88
C GLU A 339 18.78 10.85 27.35
N ASP A 340 19.67 11.13 26.41
CA ASP A 340 21.04 11.61 26.67
C ASP A 340 21.10 13.14 26.83
N GLY A 341 20.00 13.85 26.56
CA GLY A 341 19.89 15.30 26.69
C GLY A 341 20.62 16.10 25.61
N ASP A 342 21.09 15.46 24.54
CA ASP A 342 21.82 16.07 23.42
C ASP A 342 20.98 16.20 22.15
N ALA A 343 19.67 15.90 22.21
CA ALA A 343 18.75 15.99 21.09
C ALA A 343 18.75 17.38 20.43
N LYS A 344 19.14 17.42 19.16
CA LYS A 344 19.00 18.59 18.28
C LYS A 344 17.97 18.30 17.19
N LEU A 345 17.06 19.24 16.98
CA LEU A 345 16.04 19.16 15.94
C LEU A 345 16.28 20.24 14.90
N ASP A 346 16.59 19.84 13.68
CA ASP A 346 16.73 20.73 12.52
C ASP A 346 15.51 20.60 11.60
N GLU A 347 15.21 21.65 10.83
CA GLU A 347 14.20 21.63 9.78
C GLU A 347 14.89 21.77 8.42
N VAL A 348 14.66 20.80 7.53
CA VAL A 348 15.28 20.75 6.19
C VAL A 348 14.22 20.54 5.11
N GLN A 349 14.58 20.74 3.84
CA GLN A 349 13.65 20.41 2.76
C GLN A 349 13.36 18.91 2.75
N MET A 350 12.16 18.53 2.30
CA MET A 350 11.79 17.10 2.26
C MET A 350 12.79 16.24 1.45
N VAL A 351 13.36 16.79 0.38
CA VAL A 351 14.39 16.12 -0.45
C VAL A 351 15.73 15.96 0.28
N ASP A 352 16.10 16.91 1.15
CA ASP A 352 17.31 16.82 1.98
C ASP A 352 17.12 15.74 3.04
N GLY A 353 15.92 15.66 3.63
CA GLY A 353 15.55 14.56 4.54
C GLY A 353 15.64 13.19 3.86
N TYR A 354 15.21 13.09 2.60
CA TYR A 354 15.35 11.88 1.79
C TYR A 354 16.82 11.51 1.57
N GLU A 355 17.67 12.49 1.26
CA GLU A 355 19.11 12.29 1.11
C GLU A 355 19.75 11.77 2.41
N ILE A 356 19.40 12.34 3.56
CA ILE A 356 19.87 11.90 4.88
C ILE A 356 19.48 10.44 5.12
N ALA A 357 18.22 10.09 4.87
CA ALA A 357 17.72 8.72 5.05
C ALA A 357 18.42 7.71 4.14
N LEU A 358 18.61 8.05 2.86
CA LEU A 358 19.31 7.20 1.91
C LEU A 358 20.80 7.03 2.26
N LYS A 359 21.49 8.10 2.68
CA LYS A 359 22.89 8.01 3.12
C LYS A 359 23.03 7.08 4.31
N LYS A 360 22.17 7.21 5.31
CA LYS A 360 22.21 6.31 6.48
C LYS A 360 21.85 4.87 6.14
N LEU A 361 20.84 4.65 5.29
CA LEU A 361 20.53 3.31 4.77
C LEU A 361 21.75 2.71 4.06
N THR A 362 22.37 3.47 3.16
CA THR A 362 23.54 3.05 2.38
C THR A 362 24.75 2.74 3.28
N GLU A 363 25.03 3.59 4.26
CA GLU A 363 26.04 3.32 5.30
C GLU A 363 25.78 1.99 6.01
N TYR A 364 24.54 1.77 6.45
CA TYR A 364 24.15 0.54 7.15
C TYR A 364 24.30 -0.70 6.25
N LEU A 365 23.78 -0.66 5.03
CA LEU A 365 23.89 -1.74 4.05
C LEU A 365 25.36 -2.11 3.81
N GLY A 366 26.20 -1.09 3.59
CA GLY A 366 27.62 -1.24 3.34
C GLY A 366 28.44 -1.77 4.51
N ALA A 367 27.88 -1.82 5.71
CA ALA A 367 28.55 -2.33 6.91
C ALA A 367 27.97 -3.67 7.41
N ASN A 368 26.70 -3.96 7.13
CA ASN A 368 25.98 -5.03 7.82
C ASN A 368 25.38 -6.10 6.91
N ILE A 369 25.23 -5.86 5.60
CA ILE A 369 24.63 -6.85 4.69
C ILE A 369 25.65 -7.87 4.20
N ASN A 370 25.22 -9.13 4.14
CA ASN A 370 25.96 -10.18 3.46
C ASN A 370 25.76 -10.10 1.93
N LYS A 371 26.71 -9.45 1.24
CA LYS A 371 26.69 -9.29 -0.22
C LYS A 371 26.67 -10.59 -1.04
N ASN A 372 27.09 -11.72 -0.45
CA ASN A 372 27.07 -13.02 -1.13
C ASN A 372 25.71 -13.72 -1.01
N LYS A 373 24.80 -13.19 -0.18
CA LYS A 373 23.47 -13.76 0.09
C LYS A 373 22.37 -12.84 -0.39
N THR A 374 22.43 -11.58 0.03
CA THR A 374 21.31 -10.65 -0.04
C THR A 374 21.35 -9.83 -1.32
N ARG A 375 20.27 -9.86 -2.09
CA ARG A 375 20.04 -9.01 -3.25
C ARG A 375 19.10 -7.87 -2.88
N ILE A 376 19.46 -6.65 -3.24
CA ILE A 376 18.74 -5.44 -2.82
C ILE A 376 18.13 -4.78 -4.04
N PHE A 377 16.87 -4.38 -3.91
CA PHE A 377 16.11 -3.63 -4.89
C PHE A 377 15.59 -2.34 -4.27
N PHE A 378 15.50 -1.29 -5.08
CA PHE A 378 14.85 -0.05 -4.70
C PHE A 378 13.82 0.32 -5.77
N ALA A 379 12.56 0.42 -5.37
CA ALA A 379 11.48 0.70 -6.30
C ALA A 379 11.44 2.17 -6.70
N GLY A 380 11.13 2.37 -7.98
CA GLY A 380 10.84 3.67 -8.56
C GLY A 380 9.68 4.40 -7.89
N SER A 381 9.58 5.68 -8.19
CA SER A 381 8.50 6.54 -7.77
C SER A 381 7.16 6.06 -8.35
N SER A 382 6.16 5.82 -7.51
CA SER A 382 4.78 5.71 -7.98
C SER A 382 4.18 7.12 -8.09
N PRO A 383 3.59 7.50 -9.22
CA PRO A 383 2.86 8.76 -9.33
C PRO A 383 1.68 8.80 -8.37
N ALA A 384 1.27 10.02 -8.01
CA ALA A 384 -0.09 10.26 -7.58
C ALA A 384 -0.75 11.18 -8.60
N HIS A 385 -1.79 10.67 -9.26
CA HIS A 385 -2.54 11.36 -10.30
C HIS A 385 -3.55 12.35 -9.67
N SER A 386 -3.02 13.30 -8.89
CA SER A 386 -3.81 14.28 -8.14
C SER A 386 -4.28 15.48 -8.97
N TRP A 387 -3.63 15.76 -10.10
CA TRP A 387 -3.94 16.88 -10.99
C TRP A 387 -4.19 16.34 -12.40
N ALA A 388 -5.45 16.35 -12.82
CA ALA A 388 -5.84 15.87 -14.14
C ALA A 388 -5.37 16.76 -15.28
N SER A 389 -5.13 18.04 -14.98
CA SER A 389 -4.53 18.99 -15.92
C SER A 389 -3.18 18.50 -16.48
N ASN A 390 -2.45 17.66 -15.73
CA ASN A 390 -1.21 17.01 -16.19
C ASN A 390 -1.41 16.16 -17.46
N TRP A 391 -2.63 15.71 -17.75
CA TRP A 391 -2.98 14.94 -18.95
C TRP A 391 -4.17 15.56 -19.72
N GLY A 392 -4.44 16.84 -19.51
CA GLY A 392 -5.51 17.59 -20.20
C GLY A 392 -6.92 17.39 -19.65
N GLY A 393 -7.06 16.83 -18.44
CA GLY A 393 -8.33 16.65 -17.74
C GLY A 393 -8.70 17.81 -16.80
N ASP A 394 -9.82 17.65 -16.07
CA ASP A 394 -10.33 18.59 -15.07
C ASP A 394 -9.83 18.22 -13.67
N ASP A 395 -9.07 19.12 -13.03
CA ASP A 395 -8.52 18.93 -11.68
C ASP A 395 -9.60 18.70 -10.62
N ASN A 396 -10.85 19.12 -10.86
CA ASN A 396 -11.97 18.82 -9.98
C ASN A 396 -12.26 17.31 -9.87
N ASN A 397 -11.85 16.52 -10.86
CA ASN A 397 -12.03 15.06 -10.88
C ASN A 397 -10.79 14.29 -10.38
N LYS A 398 -9.60 14.90 -10.36
CA LYS A 398 -8.34 14.17 -10.12
C LYS A 398 -8.28 12.93 -11.04
N CYS A 399 -8.13 11.72 -10.51
CA CYS A 399 -8.17 10.46 -11.26
C CYS A 399 -9.57 9.80 -11.36
N LEU A 400 -10.64 10.46 -10.93
CA LEU A 400 -11.99 9.89 -11.03
C LEU A 400 -12.42 9.72 -12.49
N ASN A 401 -13.15 8.63 -12.75
CA ASN A 401 -13.70 8.29 -14.07
C ASN A 401 -12.65 8.10 -15.17
N GLU A 402 -11.36 8.07 -14.83
CA GLU A 402 -10.30 7.70 -15.75
C GLU A 402 -10.35 6.20 -16.01
N THR A 403 -10.50 5.80 -17.28
CA THR A 403 -10.72 4.40 -17.69
C THR A 403 -9.71 3.92 -18.74
N GLU A 404 -8.87 4.82 -19.25
CA GLU A 404 -7.86 4.53 -20.25
C GLU A 404 -6.48 5.08 -19.85
N PRO A 405 -5.38 4.39 -20.21
CA PRO A 405 -4.05 4.94 -20.06
C PRO A 405 -3.88 6.24 -20.86
N ILE A 406 -2.94 7.08 -20.44
CA ILE A 406 -2.43 8.18 -21.26
C ILE A 406 -1.76 7.57 -22.50
N GLN A 407 -2.07 8.09 -23.68
CA GLN A 407 -1.56 7.58 -24.97
C GLN A 407 -0.47 8.48 -25.57
N ILE A 408 -0.05 9.53 -24.84
CA ILE A 408 1.01 10.45 -25.26
C ILE A 408 2.35 9.71 -25.17
N GLU A 409 3.05 9.55 -26.29
CA GLU A 409 4.39 8.95 -26.30
C GLU A 409 5.37 9.72 -25.41
N ASP A 410 6.26 9.00 -24.72
CA ASP A 410 7.23 9.56 -23.77
C ASP A 410 6.64 10.46 -22.68
N TYR A 411 5.39 10.20 -22.27
CA TYR A 411 4.71 10.98 -21.25
C TYR A 411 5.53 11.06 -19.95
N ARG A 412 5.67 12.28 -19.44
CA ARG A 412 6.25 12.60 -18.14
C ARG A 412 5.41 13.66 -17.45
N SER A 413 4.85 13.32 -16.30
CA SER A 413 4.13 14.28 -15.47
C SER A 413 5.07 15.38 -14.96
N ALA A 414 4.63 16.64 -15.07
CA ALA A 414 5.35 17.79 -14.54
C ALA A 414 5.42 17.81 -13.00
N THR A 415 4.52 17.08 -12.31
CA THR A 415 4.48 17.03 -10.84
C THR A 415 5.32 15.91 -10.24
N THR A 416 5.94 15.07 -11.07
CA THR A 416 6.81 13.98 -10.62
C THR A 416 8.24 14.49 -10.54
N ASP A 417 8.81 14.44 -9.34
CA ASP A 417 10.22 14.75 -9.12
C ASP A 417 11.08 13.53 -9.49
N TYR A 418 11.56 13.52 -10.74
CA TYR A 418 12.48 12.49 -11.25
C TYR A 418 13.88 12.60 -10.65
N GLY A 419 14.29 13.79 -10.19
CA GLY A 419 15.62 14.03 -9.62
C GLY A 419 15.85 13.28 -8.31
N MET A 420 14.78 13.00 -7.55
CA MET A 420 14.84 12.10 -6.39
C MET A 420 15.37 10.70 -6.75
N MET A 421 14.99 10.15 -7.90
CA MET A 421 15.47 8.83 -8.31
C MET A 421 16.94 8.88 -8.73
N ASP A 422 17.38 9.94 -9.39
CA ASP A 422 18.78 10.10 -9.78
C ASP A 422 19.68 10.29 -8.56
N LYS A 423 19.22 11.06 -7.56
CA LYS A 423 19.87 11.16 -6.25
C LYS A 423 19.98 9.80 -5.55
N ALA A 424 18.94 8.96 -5.63
CA ALA A 424 18.99 7.62 -5.06
C ALA A 424 20.04 6.74 -5.74
N LYS A 425 20.09 6.76 -7.08
CA LYS A 425 21.12 6.05 -7.87
C LYS A 425 22.53 6.49 -7.50
N GLU A 426 22.76 7.80 -7.39
CA GLU A 426 24.06 8.37 -7.01
C GLU A 426 24.50 7.86 -5.63
N ILE A 427 23.62 7.96 -4.63
CA ILE A 427 23.93 7.54 -3.26
C ILE A 427 24.18 6.03 -3.20
N PHE A 428 23.33 5.21 -3.82
CA PHE A 428 23.52 3.76 -3.84
C PHE A 428 24.75 3.33 -4.64
N GLY A 429 25.15 4.10 -5.67
CA GLY A 429 26.38 3.86 -6.42
C GLY A 429 27.65 3.85 -5.56
N THR A 430 27.63 4.47 -4.38
CA THR A 430 28.74 4.42 -3.41
C THR A 430 28.93 3.04 -2.77
N LEU A 431 27.98 2.10 -2.94
CA LEU A 431 28.09 0.71 -2.50
C LEU A 431 28.80 -0.20 -3.51
N GLU A 432 28.92 0.22 -4.78
CA GLU A 432 29.56 -0.58 -5.84
C GLU A 432 31.01 -0.96 -5.50
N PRO A 433 31.87 -0.07 -4.96
CA PRO A 433 33.23 -0.45 -4.54
C PRO A 433 33.27 -1.50 -3.43
N LYS A 434 32.18 -1.68 -2.67
CA LYS A 434 32.04 -2.72 -1.64
C LYS A 434 31.51 -4.05 -2.21
N GLY A 435 31.13 -4.07 -3.48
CA GLY A 435 30.49 -5.20 -4.15
C GLY A 435 29.05 -5.41 -3.71
N ILE A 436 28.35 -4.33 -3.31
CA ILE A 436 26.92 -4.36 -2.98
C ILE A 436 26.20 -3.55 -4.05
N HIS A 437 25.37 -4.22 -4.85
CA HIS A 437 24.57 -3.57 -5.88
C HIS A 437 23.12 -3.39 -5.39
N VAL A 438 22.57 -2.19 -5.58
CA VAL A 438 21.15 -1.90 -5.36
C VAL A 438 20.46 -1.76 -6.70
N GLN A 439 19.67 -2.77 -7.09
CA GLN A 439 18.98 -2.78 -8.36
C GLN A 439 17.76 -1.84 -8.32
N ILE A 440 17.75 -0.83 -9.18
CA ILE A 440 16.59 0.05 -9.32
C ILE A 440 15.49 -0.65 -10.13
N LEU A 441 14.28 -0.73 -9.57
CA LEU A 441 13.08 -1.08 -10.33
C LEU A 441 12.51 0.21 -10.91
N ASN A 442 12.95 0.62 -12.10
CA ASN A 442 12.52 1.87 -12.72
C ASN A 442 11.08 1.73 -13.26
N ILE A 443 10.12 1.92 -12.37
CA ILE A 443 8.67 1.78 -12.61
C ILE A 443 7.95 3.12 -12.75
N THR A 444 8.65 4.25 -12.63
CA THR A 444 8.03 5.57 -12.56
C THR A 444 7.27 5.89 -13.84
N GLN A 445 7.97 5.96 -14.97
CA GLN A 445 7.38 6.40 -16.23
C GLN A 445 6.27 5.47 -16.70
N LEU A 446 6.46 4.14 -16.64
CA LEU A 446 5.40 3.20 -17.00
C LEU A 446 4.14 3.37 -16.15
N SER A 447 4.29 3.80 -14.89
CA SER A 447 3.14 4.02 -13.99
C SER A 447 2.44 5.35 -14.27
N GLU A 448 3.13 6.38 -14.77
CA GLU A 448 2.54 7.69 -15.15
C GLU A 448 1.44 7.54 -16.20
N TYR A 449 1.58 6.59 -17.12
CA TYR A 449 0.54 6.37 -18.12
C TYR A 449 -0.78 5.91 -17.50
N ARG A 450 -0.77 5.36 -16.29
CA ARG A 450 -1.85 4.52 -15.76
C ARG A 450 -2.83 5.24 -14.85
N LYS A 451 -3.19 6.48 -15.17
CA LYS A 451 -4.24 7.23 -14.46
C LYS A 451 -5.56 6.46 -14.27
N ASP A 452 -5.82 5.48 -15.13
CA ASP A 452 -6.98 4.60 -15.11
C ASP A 452 -7.01 3.57 -13.96
N ALA A 453 -5.87 3.21 -13.39
CA ALA A 453 -5.77 2.01 -12.54
C ALA A 453 -5.90 2.28 -11.03
N HIS A 454 -6.29 3.49 -10.63
CA HIS A 454 -6.43 3.87 -9.23
C HIS A 454 -7.74 3.38 -8.59
N PRO A 455 -7.77 3.06 -7.28
CA PRO A 455 -9.01 2.71 -6.59
C PRO A 455 -10.08 3.78 -6.67
N THR A 456 -9.69 5.07 -6.69
CA THR A 456 -10.62 6.20 -6.62
C THR A 456 -11.54 6.07 -5.40
N ILE A 457 -12.82 5.73 -5.60
CA ILE A 457 -13.82 5.47 -4.57
C ILE A 457 -14.05 3.99 -4.29
N PHE A 458 -13.63 3.10 -5.20
CA PHE A 458 -13.91 1.67 -5.17
C PHE A 458 -12.97 0.95 -4.20
N ARG A 459 -13.14 1.26 -2.92
CA ARG A 459 -12.35 0.69 -1.83
C ARG A 459 -13.10 0.81 -0.53
N ARG A 460 -12.63 0.09 0.48
CA ARG A 460 -13.10 0.27 1.84
C ARG A 460 -12.76 1.66 2.39
N GLN A 461 -13.78 2.30 2.97
CA GLN A 461 -13.63 3.54 3.72
C GLN A 461 -13.55 3.22 5.22
N TYR A 462 -12.34 3.22 5.79
CA TYR A 462 -12.16 2.92 7.23
C TYR A 462 -12.71 4.01 8.16
N VAL A 463 -12.83 5.23 7.66
CA VAL A 463 -13.47 6.35 8.36
C VAL A 463 -14.76 6.68 7.61
N PRO A 464 -15.90 6.80 8.32
CA PRO A 464 -17.15 7.24 7.70
C PRO A 464 -16.97 8.55 6.95
N LEU A 465 -17.47 8.59 5.71
CA LEU A 465 -17.39 9.79 4.88
C LEU A 465 -18.31 10.90 5.42
N THR A 466 -17.85 12.14 5.32
CA THR A 466 -18.69 13.32 5.60
C THR A 466 -19.72 13.51 4.49
N LYS A 467 -20.76 14.32 4.77
CA LYS A 467 -21.73 14.70 3.73
C LYS A 467 -21.08 15.44 2.56
N GLU A 468 -20.07 16.27 2.81
CA GLU A 468 -19.35 16.95 1.72
C GLU A 468 -18.55 15.95 0.87
N GLN A 469 -17.88 15.00 1.52
CA GLN A 469 -17.15 13.95 0.81
C GLN A 469 -18.08 13.11 -0.06
N ILE A 470 -19.21 12.66 0.49
CA ILE A 470 -20.23 11.92 -0.25
C ILE A 470 -20.73 12.73 -1.46
N ALA A 471 -20.99 14.02 -1.28
CA ALA A 471 -21.48 14.89 -2.34
C ALA A 471 -20.42 15.19 -3.42
N ASN A 472 -19.14 15.15 -3.08
CA ASN A 472 -18.03 15.38 -3.99
C ASN A 472 -16.95 14.30 -3.84
N PRO A 473 -17.06 13.18 -4.58
CA PRO A 473 -16.12 12.08 -4.55
C PRO A 473 -14.65 12.43 -4.73
N SER A 474 -14.34 13.52 -5.43
CA SER A 474 -12.95 13.89 -5.72
C SER A 474 -12.17 14.29 -4.47
N ILE A 475 -12.88 14.71 -3.41
CA ILE A 475 -12.27 15.07 -2.14
C ILE A 475 -11.59 13.86 -1.49
N TYR A 476 -12.20 12.67 -1.58
CA TYR A 476 -11.73 11.47 -0.89
C TYR A 476 -11.20 10.36 -1.81
N ALA A 477 -11.24 10.57 -3.13
CA ALA A 477 -10.71 9.64 -4.11
C ALA A 477 -9.23 9.31 -3.88
N ASP A 478 -8.90 8.02 -3.88
CA ASP A 478 -7.52 7.55 -3.79
C ASP A 478 -6.89 7.46 -5.18
N CYS A 479 -6.03 8.44 -5.47
CA CYS A 479 -5.20 8.51 -6.69
C CYS A 479 -3.73 8.19 -6.40
N THR A 480 -3.43 7.46 -5.33
CA THR A 480 -2.06 7.16 -4.87
C THR A 480 -1.76 5.67 -4.88
N HIS A 481 -2.72 4.84 -4.45
CA HIS A 481 -2.63 3.39 -4.51
C HIS A 481 -3.21 2.85 -5.81
N TRP A 482 -3.13 1.55 -6.03
CA TRP A 482 -3.50 0.91 -7.29
C TRP A 482 -4.47 -0.23 -7.03
N CYS A 483 -5.50 -0.31 -7.87
CA CYS A 483 -6.35 -1.49 -7.91
C CYS A 483 -5.52 -2.73 -8.24
N LEU A 484 -5.90 -3.84 -7.62
CA LEU A 484 -5.35 -5.16 -7.90
C LEU A 484 -6.44 -6.09 -8.46
N PRO A 485 -6.14 -6.90 -9.49
CA PRO A 485 -4.89 -6.93 -10.28
C PRO A 485 -4.69 -5.64 -11.10
N GLY A 486 -3.44 -5.33 -11.47
CA GLY A 486 -3.15 -4.06 -12.15
C GLY A 486 -1.68 -3.68 -12.20
N VAL A 487 -1.40 -2.37 -12.07
CA VAL A 487 -0.05 -1.78 -12.23
C VAL A 487 1.02 -2.44 -11.35
N PRO A 488 0.77 -2.74 -10.06
CA PRO A 488 1.78 -3.40 -9.23
C PRO A 488 2.16 -4.81 -9.68
N ASP A 489 1.31 -5.49 -10.46
CA ASP A 489 1.65 -6.81 -11.03
C ASP A 489 2.79 -6.67 -12.04
N VAL A 490 2.83 -5.58 -12.80
CA VAL A 490 3.92 -5.27 -13.74
C VAL A 490 5.20 -4.93 -12.99
N TRP A 491 5.13 -4.23 -11.86
CA TRP A 491 6.31 -3.99 -11.02
C TRP A 491 6.89 -5.32 -10.50
N ASN A 492 6.01 -6.27 -10.17
CA ASN A 492 6.40 -7.60 -9.74
C ASN A 492 6.91 -8.47 -10.89
N GLU A 493 6.50 -8.23 -12.14
CA GLU A 493 7.13 -8.84 -13.32
C GLU A 493 8.58 -8.35 -13.50
N PHE A 494 8.86 -7.06 -13.25
CA PHE A 494 10.24 -6.55 -13.24
C PHE A 494 11.06 -7.24 -12.13
N LEU A 495 10.53 -7.26 -10.90
CA LEU A 495 11.19 -7.90 -9.77
C LEU A 495 11.44 -9.40 -10.04
N TYR A 496 10.45 -10.11 -10.58
CA TYR A 496 10.57 -11.50 -11.00
C TYR A 496 11.69 -11.67 -12.03
N ALA A 497 11.68 -10.85 -13.09
CA ALA A 497 12.66 -10.93 -14.16
C ALA A 497 14.08 -10.71 -13.64
N TYR A 498 14.29 -9.71 -12.78
CA TYR A 498 15.59 -9.52 -12.12
C TYR A 498 15.95 -10.71 -11.24
N ILE A 499 15.07 -11.18 -10.35
CA ILE A 499 15.39 -12.28 -9.42
C ILE A 499 15.76 -13.57 -10.17
N MET A 500 15.06 -13.86 -11.27
CA MET A 500 15.18 -15.11 -12.00
C MET A 500 16.30 -15.12 -13.04
N HIS A 501 16.56 -13.99 -13.70
CA HIS A 501 17.38 -13.95 -14.92
C HIS A 501 18.59 -13.01 -14.82
N LYS A 502 18.67 -12.17 -13.79
CA LYS A 502 19.83 -11.34 -13.46
C LYS A 502 20.29 -11.66 -12.03
#